data_AF-A0A316LSX2-F1
#
_entry.id   AF-A0A316LSX2-F1
#
_cell.length_a   1.000
_cell.length_b   1.000
_cell.length_c   1.000
_cell.angle_alpha   90.00
_cell.angle_beta   90.00
_cell.angle_gamma   90.00
#
_symmetry.space_group_name_H-M   'P 1'
#
loop_
_entity.id
_entity.type
_entity.pdbx_description
1 polymer ?
#
loop_
_entity_poly.entity_id
_entity_poly.type
_entity_poly.pdbx_seq_one_letter_code
_entity_poly.pdbx_strand_id
1 'polypeptide(L)'
;MDMLFESEKQKEATERLLASVRVRTINSEIDAYLNEMLGYAKEIDSILEKNSLGARYLDRVSMIDKVDSVYLDEDLTNIDFRLKEEIEDLLKRINTRIRLVKTNDALVKEIEESYNVDGSDLDNDLAEANLNI
;
A
#
# COMPACT_ATOMS: atom_id res chain seq x y z
N MET A 1 -30.35 -22.56 -5.80
CA MET A 1 -29.47 -22.91 -6.92
C MET A 1 -29.26 -21.62 -7.68
N ASP A 2 -28.11 -20.99 -7.46
CA ASP A 2 -27.70 -19.80 -8.24
C ASP A 2 -27.58 -20.22 -9.70
N MET A 3 -28.17 -19.47 -10.64
CA MET A 3 -28.14 -19.80 -12.09
C MET A 3 -26.73 -19.77 -12.70
N LEU A 4 -25.73 -19.38 -11.92
CA LEU A 4 -24.33 -19.19 -12.35
C LEU A 4 -23.40 -20.33 -11.93
N PHE A 5 -23.79 -21.20 -11.00
CA PHE A 5 -22.91 -22.24 -10.44
C PHE A 5 -23.59 -23.60 -10.39
N GLU A 6 -22.87 -24.64 -10.79
CA GLU A 6 -23.34 -26.03 -10.80
C GLU A 6 -23.39 -26.63 -9.39
N SER A 7 -22.64 -26.07 -8.43
CA SER A 7 -22.67 -26.46 -7.02
C SER A 7 -22.22 -25.33 -6.08
N GLU A 8 -22.59 -25.42 -4.80
CA GLU A 8 -22.07 -24.51 -3.76
C GLU A 8 -20.55 -24.58 -3.64
N LYS A 9 -19.95 -25.77 -3.85
CA LYS A 9 -18.49 -25.91 -3.87
C LYS A 9 -17.83 -25.10 -4.97
N GLN A 10 -18.41 -25.13 -6.18
CA GLN A 10 -17.91 -24.34 -7.31
C GLN A 10 -18.04 -22.83 -7.02
N LYS A 11 -19.14 -22.42 -6.38
CA LYS A 11 -19.36 -21.04 -5.95
C LYS A 11 -18.31 -20.59 -4.94
N GLU A 12 -18.13 -21.34 -3.85
CA GLU A 12 -17.14 -21.05 -2.80
C GLU A 12 -15.71 -21.04 -3.33
N ALA A 13 -15.35 -21.96 -4.23
CA ALA A 13 -14.05 -21.98 -4.90
C ALA A 13 -13.86 -20.74 -5.80
N THR A 14 -14.89 -20.35 -6.57
CA THR A 14 -14.84 -19.14 -7.42
C THR A 14 -14.71 -17.86 -6.58
N GLU A 15 -15.45 -17.74 -5.48
CA GLU A 15 -15.37 -16.60 -4.56
C GLU A 15 -13.97 -16.50 -3.93
N ARG A 16 -13.38 -17.63 -3.51
CA ARG A 16 -12.00 -17.68 -2.99
C ARG A 16 -10.96 -17.30 -4.03
N LEU A 17 -11.10 -17.75 -5.28
CA LEU A 17 -10.23 -17.34 -6.37
C LEU A 17 -10.30 -15.84 -6.66
N LEU A 18 -11.51 -15.29 -6.76
CA LEU A 18 -11.71 -13.86 -7.00
C LEU A 18 -11.16 -13.01 -5.85
N ALA A 19 -11.37 -13.45 -4.60
CA ALA A 19 -10.78 -12.83 -3.41
C ALA A 19 -9.26 -12.84 -3.47
N SER A 20 -8.65 -13.98 -3.82
CA SER A 20 -7.20 -14.14 -3.96
C SER A 20 -6.61 -13.21 -5.03
N VAL A 21 -7.26 -13.11 -6.19
CA VAL A 21 -6.85 -12.19 -7.26
C VAL A 21 -6.95 -10.74 -6.79
N ARG A 22 -8.02 -10.39 -6.08
CA ARG A 22 -8.22 -9.04 -5.54
C ARG A 22 -7.14 -8.66 -4.53
N VAL A 23 -6.79 -9.57 -3.61
CA VAL A 23 -5.68 -9.36 -2.64
C VAL A 23 -4.37 -9.11 -3.38
N ARG A 24 -4.03 -9.90 -4.40
CA ARG A 24 -2.81 -9.67 -5.21
C ARG A 24 -2.78 -8.30 -5.88
N THR A 25 -3.92 -7.86 -6.42
CA THR A 25 -4.03 -6.52 -7.03
C THR A 25 -3.81 -5.43 -5.99
N ILE A 26 -4.45 -5.52 -4.82
CA ILE A 26 -4.31 -4.54 -3.75
C ILE A 26 -2.87 -4.49 -3.23
N ASN A 27 -2.20 -5.64 -3.07
CA ASN A 27 -0.79 -5.70 -2.67
C ASN A 27 0.13 -5.03 -3.70
N SER A 28 -0.15 -5.18 -5.00
CA SER A 28 0.60 -4.49 -6.05
C SER A 28 0.42 -2.97 -5.98
N GLU A 29 -0.77 -2.48 -5.61
CA GLU A 29 -1.00 -1.05 -5.36
C GLU A 29 -0.26 -0.56 -4.12
N ILE A 30 -0.24 -1.35 -3.04
CA ILE A 30 0.54 -1.04 -1.82
C ILE A 30 2.01 -0.88 -2.18
N ASP A 31 2.61 -1.83 -2.93
CA ASP A 31 4.00 -1.75 -3.38
C ASP A 31 4.27 -0.49 -4.22
N ALA A 32 3.34 -0.10 -5.09
CA ALA A 32 3.45 1.13 -5.85
C ALA A 32 3.46 2.37 -4.95
N TYR A 33 2.57 2.44 -3.96
CA TYR A 33 2.54 3.54 -3.00
C TYR A 33 3.79 3.60 -2.11
N LEU A 34 4.31 2.45 -1.67
CA LEU A 34 5.57 2.36 -0.94
C LEU A 34 6.73 2.95 -1.75
N ASN A 35 6.83 2.58 -3.02
CA ASN A 35 7.85 3.10 -3.93
C ASN A 35 7.71 4.61 -4.16
N GLU A 36 6.49 5.11 -4.36
CA GLU A 36 6.24 6.56 -4.48
C GLU A 36 6.71 7.32 -3.23
N MET A 37 6.39 6.82 -2.02
CA MET A 37 6.80 7.44 -0.77
C MET A 37 8.32 7.52 -0.61
N LEU A 38 9.02 6.42 -0.92
CA LEU A 38 10.49 6.40 -0.90
C LEU A 38 11.07 7.38 -1.92
N GLY A 39 10.44 7.51 -3.09
CA GLY A 39 10.78 8.51 -4.11
C GLY A 39 10.68 9.95 -3.57
N TYR A 40 9.54 10.31 -2.99
CA TYR A 40 9.35 11.64 -2.40
C TYR A 40 10.29 11.91 -1.22
N ALA A 41 10.55 10.91 -0.37
CA ALA A 41 11.46 11.05 0.75
C ALA A 41 12.91 11.29 0.30
N LYS A 42 13.34 10.59 -0.75
CA LYS A 42 14.64 10.81 -1.38
C LYS A 42 14.74 12.19 -2.03
N GLU A 43 13.64 12.70 -2.59
CA GLU A 43 13.56 14.06 -3.13
C GLU A 43 13.73 15.11 -2.03
N ILE A 44 13.07 14.94 -0.87
CA ILE A 44 13.28 15.79 0.31
C ILE A 44 14.74 15.76 0.74
N ASP A 45 15.34 14.58 0.88
CA ASP A 45 16.74 14.46 1.30
C ASP A 45 17.70 15.13 0.31
N SER A 46 17.45 15.02 -0.99
CA SER A 46 18.19 15.75 -2.03
C SER A 46 18.06 17.27 -1.89
N ILE A 47 16.87 17.78 -1.55
CA ILE A 47 16.66 19.20 -1.26
C ILE A 47 17.47 19.61 -0.02
N LEU A 48 17.45 18.82 1.04
CA LEU A 48 18.20 19.10 2.27
C LEU A 48 19.71 19.14 2.01
N GLU A 49 20.25 18.12 1.33
CA GLU A 49 21.68 18.02 1.03
C GLU A 49 22.18 19.19 0.18
N LYS A 50 21.41 19.60 -0.85
CA LYS A 50 21.73 20.78 -1.69
C LYS A 50 21.81 22.08 -0.89
N ASN A 51 21.13 22.13 0.25
CA ASN A 51 21.09 23.29 1.14
C ASN A 51 21.94 23.09 2.41
N SER A 52 22.89 22.14 2.38
CA SER A 52 23.81 21.84 3.50
C SER A 52 23.10 21.40 4.80
N LEU A 53 21.93 20.79 4.67
CA LEU A 53 21.16 20.19 5.76
C LEU A 53 21.29 18.66 5.69
N GLY A 54 21.21 17.99 6.84
CA GLY A 54 21.33 16.53 6.90
C GLY A 54 20.08 15.81 6.38
N ALA A 55 20.29 14.85 5.47
CA ALA A 55 19.28 13.88 5.03
C ALA A 55 18.75 13.06 6.22
N ARG A 56 17.44 12.82 6.23
CA ARG A 56 16.74 12.17 7.35
C ARG A 56 15.33 11.68 7.03
N TYR A 57 14.74 12.08 5.92
CA TYR A 57 13.36 11.72 5.59
C TYR A 57 13.25 10.34 4.97
N LEU A 58 14.23 9.90 4.19
CA LEU A 58 14.25 8.54 3.65
C LEU A 58 14.28 7.49 4.78
N ASP A 59 15.13 7.69 5.77
CA ASP A 59 15.22 6.80 6.93
C ASP A 59 13.92 6.77 7.74
N ARG A 60 13.25 7.92 7.91
CA ARG A 60 11.96 7.97 8.60
C ARG A 60 10.87 7.23 7.84
N VAL A 61 10.78 7.46 6.53
CA VAL A 61 9.81 6.78 5.67
C VAL A 61 10.14 5.28 5.57
N SER A 62 11.40 4.86 5.70
CA SER A 62 11.71 3.42 5.76
C SER A 62 11.10 2.71 6.98
N MET A 63 10.66 3.46 8.01
CA MET A 63 10.04 2.95 9.22
C MET A 63 8.53 3.21 9.28
N ILE A 64 7.82 3.27 8.13
CA ILE A 64 6.39 3.59 8.10
C ILE A 64 5.53 2.70 9.00
N ASP A 65 5.93 1.44 9.24
CA ASP A 65 5.19 0.51 10.10
C ASP A 65 5.09 1.01 11.55
N LYS A 66 5.94 1.96 11.92
CA LYS A 66 6.01 2.56 13.26
C LYS A 66 5.54 4.01 13.29
N VAL A 67 5.22 4.60 12.13
CA VAL A 67 4.99 6.03 11.97
C VAL A 67 3.68 6.29 11.24
N ASP A 68 2.76 7.00 11.90
CA ASP A 68 1.46 7.31 11.32
C ASP A 68 1.49 8.45 10.31
N SER A 69 2.47 9.33 10.44
CA SER A 69 2.63 10.52 9.63
C SER A 69 4.03 11.12 9.78
N VAL A 70 4.49 11.78 8.73
CA VAL A 70 5.78 12.47 8.69
C VAL A 70 5.52 13.98 8.63
N TYR A 71 6.23 14.73 9.46
CA TYR A 71 6.06 16.17 9.60
C TYR A 71 7.36 16.91 9.29
N LEU A 72 7.21 18.20 8.98
CA LEU A 72 8.33 19.11 8.83
C LEU A 72 9.03 19.27 10.19
N ASP A 73 10.35 19.12 10.21
CA ASP A 73 11.14 19.34 11.42
C ASP A 73 11.18 20.81 11.84
N GLU A 74 11.31 21.04 13.15
CA GLU A 74 11.33 22.39 13.73
C GLU A 74 12.48 23.24 13.18
N ASP A 75 13.66 22.66 12.93
CA ASP A 75 14.81 23.37 12.35
C ASP A 75 14.56 23.84 10.91
N LEU A 76 13.64 23.18 10.19
CA LEU A 76 13.23 23.54 8.84
C LEU A 76 12.14 24.61 8.80
N THR A 77 11.62 25.05 9.95
CA THR A 77 10.55 26.06 9.98
C THR A 77 11.02 27.45 9.54
N ASN A 78 12.32 27.74 9.69
CA ASN A 78 12.95 29.04 9.44
C ASN A 78 13.84 29.08 8.19
N ILE A 79 13.83 28.02 7.37
CA ILE A 79 14.58 28.00 6.11
C ILE A 79 13.90 28.88 5.05
N ASP A 80 14.52 28.99 3.88
CA ASP A 80 13.92 29.68 2.73
C ASP A 80 12.49 29.15 2.47
N PHE A 81 11.54 30.09 2.35
CA PHE A 81 10.12 29.77 2.23
C PHE A 81 9.82 28.84 1.05
N ARG A 82 10.53 28.97 -0.07
CA ARG A 82 10.29 28.13 -1.25
C ARG A 82 10.70 26.69 -1.01
N LEU A 83 11.85 26.49 -0.36
CA LEU A 83 12.33 25.16 0.02
C LEU A 83 11.39 24.51 1.03
N LYS A 84 10.94 25.29 2.01
CA LYS A 84 9.95 24.83 2.99
C LYS A 84 8.65 24.39 2.31
N GLU A 85 8.10 25.19 1.41
CA GLU A 85 6.86 24.88 0.69
C GLU A 85 6.99 23.61 -0.16
N GLU A 86 8.12 23.43 -0.83
CA GLU A 86 8.43 22.23 -1.61
C GLU A 86 8.50 20.96 -0.74
N ILE A 87 9.21 21.04 0.39
CA ILE A 87 9.30 19.93 1.36
C ILE A 87 7.91 19.63 1.96
N GLU A 88 7.13 20.64 2.33
CA GLU A 88 5.78 20.46 2.88
C GLU A 88 4.83 19.81 1.86
N ASP A 89 4.94 20.12 0.57
CA ASP A 89 4.15 19.46 -0.48
C ASP A 89 4.52 17.97 -0.58
N LEU A 90 5.81 17.65 -0.63
CA LEU A 90 6.30 16.27 -0.66
C LEU A 90 5.84 15.49 0.59
N LEU A 91 5.86 16.12 1.77
CA LEU A 91 5.34 15.51 3.00
C LEU A 91 3.84 15.24 2.96
N LYS A 92 3.04 16.14 2.38
CA LYS A 92 1.60 15.90 2.17
C LYS A 92 1.36 14.71 1.24
N ARG A 93 2.18 14.57 0.19
CA ARG A 93 2.13 13.41 -0.72
C ARG A 93 2.47 12.13 0.02
N ILE A 94 3.57 12.10 0.78
CA ILE A 94 3.95 10.95 1.63
C ILE A 94 2.81 10.57 2.57
N ASN A 95 2.28 11.50 3.35
CA ASN A 95 1.20 11.25 4.30
C ASN A 95 -0.10 10.76 3.63
N THR A 96 -0.33 11.13 2.38
CA THR A 96 -1.46 10.60 1.61
C THR A 96 -1.24 9.14 1.26
N ARG A 97 -0.02 8.75 0.88
CA ARG A 97 0.31 7.37 0.55
C ARG A 97 0.34 6.48 1.79
N ILE A 98 0.83 6.97 2.94
CA ILE A 98 0.73 6.25 4.23
C ILE A 98 -0.73 5.87 4.52
N ARG A 99 -1.66 6.82 4.34
CA ARG A 99 -3.10 6.57 4.55
C ARG A 99 -3.68 5.55 3.56
N LEU A 100 -3.25 5.59 2.29
CA LEU A 100 -3.68 4.64 1.27
C LEU A 100 -3.17 3.23 1.57
N VAL A 101 -1.89 3.08 1.93
CA VAL A 101 -1.30 1.80 2.35
C VAL A 101 -2.09 1.21 3.51
N LYS A 102 -2.32 1.97 4.59
CA LYS A 102 -3.09 1.49 5.75
C LYS A 102 -4.52 1.09 5.42
N THR A 103 -5.18 1.86 4.55
CA THR A 103 -6.54 1.54 4.09
C THR A 103 -6.56 0.24 3.30
N ASN A 104 -5.60 0.07 2.39
CA ASN A 104 -5.47 -1.12 1.57
C ASN A 104 -5.08 -2.35 2.42
N ASP A 105 -4.18 -2.21 3.39
CA ASP A 105 -3.83 -3.28 4.34
C ASP A 105 -5.03 -3.76 5.14
N ALA A 106 -5.88 -2.82 5.62
CA ALA A 106 -7.11 -3.17 6.32
C ALA A 106 -8.08 -3.91 5.42
N LEU A 107 -8.20 -3.49 4.16
CA LEU A 107 -9.05 -4.16 3.16
C LEU A 107 -8.55 -5.56 2.82
N VAL A 108 -7.23 -5.77 2.71
CA VAL A 108 -6.64 -7.10 2.50
C VAL A 108 -7.02 -8.04 3.64
N LYS A 109 -6.84 -7.61 4.89
CA LYS A 109 -7.22 -8.41 6.06
C LYS A 109 -8.71 -8.75 6.07
N GLU A 110 -9.58 -7.79 5.75
CA GLU A 110 -11.02 -8.02 5.66
C GLU A 110 -11.38 -9.08 4.61
N ILE A 111 -10.72 -9.05 3.44
CA ILE A 111 -10.92 -10.05 2.38
C ILE A 111 -10.39 -11.42 2.82
N GLU A 112 -9.19 -11.47 3.39
CA GLU A 112 -8.57 -12.72 3.87
C GLU A 112 -9.44 -13.40 4.94
N GLU A 113 -9.96 -12.63 5.90
CA GLU A 113 -10.87 -13.12 6.95
C GLU A 113 -12.24 -13.55 6.41
N SER A 114 -12.81 -12.80 5.46
CA SER A 114 -14.16 -13.07 4.92
C SER A 114 -14.21 -14.29 4.01
N TYR A 115 -13.14 -14.55 3.26
CA TYR A 115 -13.10 -15.61 2.25
C TYR A 115 -12.16 -16.77 2.61
N ASN A 116 -11.50 -16.74 3.78
CA ASN A 116 -10.53 -17.76 4.21
C ASN A 116 -9.45 -18.04 3.14
N VAL A 117 -8.87 -16.95 2.61
CA VAL A 117 -7.89 -17.01 1.52
C VAL A 117 -6.62 -17.77 1.94
N ASP A 118 -6.20 -17.67 3.21
CA ASP A 118 -5.04 -18.40 3.76
C ASP A 118 -5.21 -19.92 3.79
N GLY A 119 -6.45 -20.41 3.79
CA GLY A 119 -6.78 -21.83 3.70
C GLY A 119 -6.94 -22.34 2.25
N SER A 120 -6.74 -21.48 1.24
CA SER A 120 -6.93 -21.85 -0.16
C SER A 120 -5.76 -22.69 -0.69
N ASP A 121 -6.09 -23.84 -1.27
CA ASP A 121 -5.23 -24.50 -2.23
C ASP A 121 -5.65 -23.96 -3.60
N LEU A 122 -4.95 -22.92 -4.05
CA LEU A 122 -5.25 -22.20 -5.29
C LEU A 122 -5.38 -23.13 -6.50
N ASP A 123 -4.60 -24.21 -6.55
CA ASP A 123 -4.64 -25.17 -7.66
C ASP A 123 -5.91 -26.05 -7.59
N ASN A 124 -6.32 -26.46 -6.39
CA ASN A 124 -7.58 -27.19 -6.19
C ASN A 124 -8.79 -26.29 -6.43
N ASP A 125 -8.78 -25.05 -5.94
CA ASP A 125 -9.88 -24.11 -6.14
C ASP A 125 -10.03 -23.76 -7.64
N LEU A 126 -8.94 -23.68 -8.41
CA LEU A 126 -8.96 -23.50 -9.86
C LEU A 126 -9.60 -24.69 -10.60
N ALA A 127 -9.25 -25.91 -10.17
CA ALA A 127 -9.81 -27.13 -10.73
C ALA A 127 -11.30 -27.28 -10.37
N GLU A 128 -11.69 -26.93 -9.15
CA GLU A 128 -13.06 -27.08 -8.64
C GLU A 128 -14.00 -25.95 -9.11
N ALA A 129 -13.46 -24.75 -9.39
CA ALA A 129 -14.18 -23.66 -10.05
C ALA A 129 -14.51 -23.98 -11.52
N ASN A 130 -13.83 -24.97 -12.12
CA ASN A 130 -14.02 -25.41 -13.50
C ASN A 130 -13.84 -24.24 -14.51
N LEU A 131 -12.95 -23.31 -14.17
CA LEU A 131 -12.61 -22.16 -15.00
C LEU A 131 -11.57 -22.60 -16.04
N ASN A 132 -11.97 -22.72 -17.31
CA ASN A 132 -11.01 -22.81 -18.40
C ASN A 132 -10.35 -21.43 -18.59
N ILE A 133 -9.11 -21.27 -18.13
CA ILE A 133 -8.28 -20.08 -18.38
C ILE A 133 -7.55 -20.25 -19.72
#